data_AF-A0A9E5FIN1-F1
#
_entry.id   AF-A0A9E5FIN1-F1
#
_cell.length_a   1.000
_cell.length_b   1.000
_cell.length_c   1.000
_cell.angle_alpha   90.00
_cell.angle_beta   90.00
_cell.angle_gamma   90.00
#
_symmetry.space_group_name_H-M   'P 1'
#
loop_
_entity.id
_entity.type
_entity.pdbx_description
1 polymer ?
#
loop_
_entity_poly.entity_id
_entity_poly.type
_entity_poly.pdbx_seq_one_letter_code
_entity_poly.pdbx_strand_id
1 'polypeptide(L)' 'MIVVSILATLLSVSAADPLVLFKGERVAVIGNTLADRMQHTGYLEARLQARYPEHGLTLRHMGFSEMN' A
#
# COMPACT_ATOMS: atom_id res chain seq x y z
N MET A 1 -1.18 -37.19 -11.61
CA MET A 1 -0.99 -35.91 -12.34
C MET A 1 -1.94 -34.80 -11.87
N ILE A 2 -3.22 -35.07 -11.60
CA ILE A 2 -4.21 -34.04 -11.20
C ILE A 2 -3.90 -33.37 -9.84
N VAL A 3 -3.43 -34.15 -8.84
CA VAL A 3 -3.14 -33.63 -7.49
C VAL A 3 -1.98 -32.64 -7.46
N VAL A 4 -0.97 -32.85 -8.31
CA VAL A 4 0.21 -31.96 -8.43
C VAL A 4 -0.18 -30.61 -9.02
N SER A 5 -1.11 -30.59 -9.98
CA SER A 5 -1.59 -29.36 -10.63
C SER A 5 -2.41 -28.47 -9.69
N ILE A 6 -3.19 -29.06 -8.77
CA ILE A 6 -3.96 -28.33 -7.75
C ILE A 6 -3.03 -27.71 -6.71
N LEU A 7 -2.00 -28.43 -6.27
CA LEU A 7 -1.03 -27.90 -5.32
C LEU A 7 -0.20 -26.75 -5.91
N ALA A 8 0.13 -26.81 -7.20
CA ALA A 8 0.90 -25.77 -7.88
C ALA A 8 0.14 -24.44 -8.03
N THR A 9 -1.20 -24.47 -8.14
CA THR A 9 -2.02 -23.25 -8.25
C THR A 9 -2.19 -22.52 -6.92
N LEU A 10 -2.16 -23.24 -5.79
CA LEU A 10 -2.22 -22.66 -4.44
C LEU A 10 -0.94 -21.92 -4.04
N LEU A 11 0.19 -22.23 -4.67
CA LEU A 11 1.52 -21.69 -4.34
C LEU A 11 1.93 -20.49 -5.20
N SER A 12 1.14 -20.10 -6.19
CA SER A 12 1.39 -18.93 -7.03
C SER A 12 1.11 -17.62 -6.28
N VAL A 13 1.97 -17.30 -5.32
CA VAL A 13 2.10 -15.93 -4.79
C VAL A 13 2.83 -15.11 -5.84
N SER A 14 2.09 -14.34 -6.62
CA SER A 14 2.66 -13.27 -7.42
C SER A 14 3.04 -12.14 -6.47
N ALA A 15 4.34 -11.93 -6.26
CA ALA A 15 4.80 -10.70 -5.63
C ALA A 15 4.40 -9.53 -6.53
N ALA A 16 3.81 -8.49 -5.96
CA ALA A 16 3.55 -7.26 -6.70
C ALA A 16 4.88 -6.64 -7.13
N ASP A 17 4.88 -6.00 -8.30
CA ASP A 17 6.04 -5.22 -8.75
C ASP A 17 6.45 -4.22 -7.67
N PRO A 18 7.77 -4.03 -7.46
CA PRO A 18 8.27 -3.10 -6.47
C PRO A 18 7.76 -1.69 -6.79
N LEU A 19 7.13 -1.06 -5.81
CA LEU A 19 6.68 0.32 -5.93
C LEU A 19 7.91 1.24 -5.98
N VAL A 20 8.18 1.80 -7.17
CA VAL A 20 9.25 2.78 -7.36
C VAL A 20 8.74 4.13 -6.86
N LEU A 21 9.47 4.74 -5.93
CA LEU A 21 9.16 6.04 -5.36
C LEU A 21 10.33 6.99 -5.68
N PHE A 22 10.02 8.15 -6.24
CA PHE A 22 10.97 9.20 -6.54
C PHE A 22 11.03 10.24 -5.41
N LYS A 23 12.13 10.98 -5.36
CA LYS A 23 12.32 12.03 -4.37
C LYS A 23 11.30 13.16 -4.55
N GLY A 24 10.63 13.55 -3.47
CA GLY A 24 9.62 14.60 -3.42
C GLY A 24 8.23 14.18 -3.92
N GLU A 25 8.01 12.89 -4.18
CA GLU A 25 6.72 12.42 -4.65
C GLU A 25 5.62 12.51 -3.59
N ARG A 26 4.40 12.67 -4.10
CA ARG A 26 3.18 12.75 -3.31
C ARG A 26 2.39 11.48 -3.53
N VAL A 27 2.24 10.69 -2.48
CA VAL A 27 1.49 9.44 -2.53
C VAL A 27 0.12 9.68 -1.91
N ALA A 28 -0.93 9.46 -2.69
CA ALA A 28 -2.30 9.56 -2.18
C ALA A 28 -2.81 8.18 -1.76
N VAL A 29 -3.27 8.06 -0.53
CA VAL A 29 -3.94 6.85 -0.03
C VAL A 29 -5.44 7.05 -0.21
N ILE A 30 -6.04 6.30 -1.12
CA ILE A 30 -7.47 6.38 -1.44
C ILE A 30 -8.13 5.08 -0.98
N GLY A 31 -9.29 5.20 -0.35
CA GLY A 31 -10.12 4.06 -0.02
C GLY A 31 -11.48 4.48 0.52
N ASN A 32 -12.33 3.50 0.76
CA ASN A 32 -13.67 3.70 1.30
C ASN A 32 -13.62 3.93 2.83
N THR A 33 -14.66 3.51 3.56
CA THR A 33 -14.75 3.57 5.03
C THR A 33 -13.52 3.05 5.77
N LEU A 34 -12.76 2.09 5.22
CA LEU A 34 -11.53 1.60 5.84
C LEU A 34 -10.42 2.67 5.84
N ALA A 35 -10.26 3.37 4.71
CA ALA A 35 -9.29 4.47 4.64
C ALA A 35 -9.78 5.60 5.54
N ASP A 36 -11.05 6.01 5.44
CA ASP A 36 -11.64 7.04 6.31
C ASP A 36 -11.38 6.80 7.82
N ARG A 37 -11.44 5.54 8.27
CA ARG A 37 -11.15 5.13 9.64
C ARG A 37 -9.67 4.84 9.94
N MET A 38 -8.77 5.08 9.01
CA MET A 38 -7.33 4.89 9.22
C MET A 38 -6.78 5.95 10.18
N GLN A 39 -6.72 5.58 11.46
CA GLN A 39 -6.22 6.46 12.53
C GLN A 39 -4.69 6.63 12.54
N HIS A 40 -3.97 5.85 11.72
CA HIS A 40 -2.51 5.73 11.78
C HIS A 40 -1.80 6.25 10.53
N THR A 41 -2.47 7.06 9.70
CA THR A 41 -1.86 7.65 8.51
C THR A 41 -0.59 8.45 8.83
N GLY A 42 -0.59 9.22 9.93
CA GLY A 42 0.61 9.94 10.37
C GLY A 42 1.75 9.00 10.85
N TYR A 43 1.42 7.85 11.43
CA TYR A 43 2.41 6.84 11.81
C TYR A 43 3.04 6.18 10.58
N LEU A 44 2.22 5.90 9.56
CA LEU A 44 2.70 5.37 8.28
C LEU A 44 3.70 6.34 7.64
N GLU A 45 3.39 7.64 7.63
CA GLU A 45 4.27 8.68 7.09
C GLU A 45 5.57 8.81 7.87
N ALA A 46 5.50 8.90 9.19
CA ALA A 46 6.69 8.96 10.03
C ALA A 46 7.60 7.74 9.82
N ARG A 47 7.02 6.54 9.68
CA ARG A 47 7.77 5.31 9.45
C ARG A 47 8.41 5.28 8.07
N LEU A 48 7.73 5.81 7.05
CA LEU A 48 8.24 5.87 5.69
C LEU A 48 9.38 6.90 5.59
N GLN A 49 9.24 8.05 6.24
CA GLN A 49 10.27 9.07 6.34
C GLN A 49 11.49 8.60 7.15
N ALA A 50 11.28 7.82 8.22
CA ALA A 50 12.37 7.22 8.99
C ALA A 50 13.16 6.16 8.20
N ARG A 51 12.47 5.42 7.31
CA ARG A 51 13.11 4.38 6.48
C ARG A 51 13.74 4.94 5.21
N TYR A 52 13.14 5.98 4.62
CA TYR A 52 13.57 6.60 3.36
C TYR A 52 13.70 8.11 3.49
N PRO A 53 14.59 8.61 4.37
CA PRO A 53 14.68 10.04 4.68
C PRO A 53 15.02 10.90 3.46
N GLU A 54 15.79 10.36 2.53
CA GLU A 54 16.22 11.09 1.32
C GLU A 54 15.11 11.29 0.29
N HIS A 55 14.03 10.51 0.38
CA HIS A 55 12.94 10.58 -0.59
C HIS A 55 11.95 11.72 -0.28
N GLY A 56 11.84 12.19 0.97
CA GLY A 56 10.98 13.34 1.30
C GLY A 56 9.54 13.16 0.81
N LEU A 57 8.96 11.99 1.09
CA LEU A 57 7.65 11.60 0.59
C LEU A 57 6.56 12.36 1.34
N THR A 58 5.54 12.83 0.63
CA THR A 58 4.34 13.42 1.25
C THR A 58 3.18 12.45 1.10
N LEU A 59 2.56 12.05 2.20
CA LEU A 59 1.36 11.21 2.15
C LEU A 59 0.10 12.06 2.26
N ARG A 60 -0.83 11.88 1.32
CA ARG A 60 -2.15 12.52 1.38
C ARG A 60 -3.23 11.47 1.52
N HIS A 61 -3.89 11.48 2.66
CA HIS A 61 -5.03 10.61 2.90
C HIS A 61 -6.29 11.19 2.24
N MET A 62 -6.86 10.44 1.31
CA MET A 62 -8.11 10.77 0.62
C MET A 62 -9.11 9.62 0.79
N GLY A 63 -9.29 9.16 2.03
CA GLY A 63 -10.38 8.27 2.38
C GLY A 63 -11.72 8.98 2.16
N PHE A 64 -12.65 8.31 1.49
CA PHE A 64 -14.00 8.82 1.26
C PHE A 64 -15.01 7.79 1.78
N SER A 65 -15.87 8.19 2.71
CA SER A 65 -16.75 7.26 3.43
C SER A 65 -17.99 6.82 2.65
N GLU A 66 -18.17 7.26 1.40
CA GLU A 66 -19.40 7.04 0.61
C GLU A 66 -19.09 6.44 -0.79
N MET A 67 -19.03 5.12 -0.88
CA MET A 67 -19.36 4.38 -2.11
C MET A 67 -20.45 3.39 -1.74
N ASN A 68 -21.70 3.87 -1.73
CA ASN A 68 -22.90 3.04 -1.86
C ASN A 68 -23.28 2.99 -3.34
#